data_AF-A0A1D2QCT8-F1
#
_entry.id   AF-A0A1D2QCT8-F1
#
_cell.length_a   1.000
_cell.length_b   1.000
_cell.length_c   1.000
_cell.angle_alpha   90.00
_cell.angle_beta   90.00
_cell.angle_gamma   90.00
#
_symmetry.space_group_name_H-M   'P 1'
#
loop_
_entity.id
_entity.type
_entity.pdbx_description
1 polymer ?
#
loop_
_entity_poly.entity_id
_entity_poly.type
_entity_poly.pdbx_seq_one_letter_code
_entity_poly.pdbx_strand_id
1 'polypeptide(L)'
;MDVNDTRNGSPSVPSTEIVDRDEADPEAVRRAIHQRGRELERREVARAVERLGGEDSLTAEQRAVIERMAAAIVNGIVATPDAVLQDASTDDDAVRTAIELFDPDE
;
A
#
# COMPACT_ATOMS: atom_id res chain seq x y z
N MET A 1 20.80 14.11 -62.76
CA MET A 1 19.53 13.69 -62.14
C MET A 1 19.88 13.28 -60.73
N ASP A 2 19.79 14.26 -59.84
CA ASP A 2 19.87 14.10 -58.39
C ASP A 2 18.74 13.18 -57.90
N VAL A 3 19.07 12.27 -56.99
CA VAL A 3 18.27 11.93 -55.81
C VAL A 3 19.19 11.22 -54.81
N ASN A 4 19.83 12.04 -53.97
CA ASN A 4 20.17 11.66 -52.61
C ASN A 4 18.85 11.41 -51.86
N ASP A 5 18.70 10.38 -51.04
CA ASP A 5 18.61 10.54 -49.58
C ASP A 5 18.27 9.24 -48.83
N THR A 6 18.97 9.08 -47.71
CA THR A 6 18.59 8.42 -46.45
C THR A 6 17.93 7.03 -46.39
N ARG A 7 18.73 6.12 -45.80
CA ARG A 7 18.45 5.46 -44.51
C ARG A 7 17.02 4.94 -44.31
N ASN A 8 16.84 3.63 -44.41
CA ASN A 8 15.79 2.95 -43.66
C ASN A 8 16.30 1.63 -43.05
N GLY A 9 17.36 1.74 -42.24
CA GLY A 9 17.53 0.83 -41.12
C GLY A 9 16.70 1.40 -39.99
N SER A 10 15.41 1.04 -39.93
CA SER A 10 14.61 1.40 -38.76
C SER A 10 15.29 0.77 -37.54
N PRO A 11 15.72 1.57 -36.54
CA PRO A 11 16.23 0.99 -35.32
C PRO A 11 15.11 0.12 -34.73
N SER A 12 15.43 -1.12 -34.40
CA SER A 12 14.61 -1.87 -33.44
C SER A 12 14.54 -0.99 -32.21
N VAL A 13 13.38 -0.35 -32.02
CA VAL A 13 13.08 0.28 -30.75
C VAL A 13 13.28 -0.82 -29.71
N PRO A 14 14.11 -0.63 -28.68
CA PRO A 14 13.95 -1.47 -27.52
C PRO A 14 12.51 -1.21 -27.10
N SER A 15 11.70 -2.26 -27.00
CA SER A 15 10.43 -2.17 -26.29
C SER A 15 10.78 -1.69 -24.89
N THR A 16 10.71 -0.37 -24.69
CA THR A 16 10.90 0.28 -23.42
C THR A 16 10.05 -0.48 -22.44
N GLU A 17 10.71 -1.01 -21.41
CA GLU A 17 10.14 -1.63 -20.22
C GLU A 17 8.67 -1.26 -20.06
N ILE A 18 7.79 -2.16 -20.50
CA ILE A 18 6.59 -2.39 -19.72
C ILE A 18 7.19 -2.98 -18.45
N VAL A 19 7.53 -2.11 -17.50
CA VAL A 19 7.91 -2.52 -16.15
C VAL A 19 6.83 -3.50 -15.77
N ASP A 20 7.21 -4.75 -15.48
CA ASP A 20 6.30 -5.86 -15.16
C ASP A 20 5.40 -5.44 -13.99
N ARG A 21 4.32 -4.73 -14.30
CA ARG A 21 3.25 -4.35 -13.37
C ARG A 21 2.39 -5.58 -13.04
N ASP A 22 2.66 -6.70 -13.71
CA ASP A 22 2.11 -8.05 -13.51
C ASP A 22 2.76 -8.80 -12.33
N GLU A 23 3.79 -8.24 -11.66
CA GLU A 23 4.57 -8.96 -10.65
C GLU A 23 4.45 -8.38 -9.22
N ALA A 24 3.37 -7.68 -8.91
CA ALA A 24 3.11 -7.30 -7.53
C ALA A 24 2.81 -8.56 -6.70
N ASP A 25 3.66 -8.86 -5.72
CA ASP A 25 3.49 -9.99 -4.79
C ASP A 25 2.34 -9.66 -3.81
N PRO A 26 1.25 -10.46 -3.75
CA PRO A 26 0.12 -10.24 -2.83
C PRO A 26 0.56 -10.13 -1.37
N GLU A 27 1.62 -10.87 -1.00
CA GLU A 27 2.18 -10.79 0.34
C GLU A 27 2.96 -9.48 0.55
N ALA A 28 3.63 -8.97 -0.47
CA ALA A 28 4.26 -7.65 -0.41
C ALA A 28 3.23 -6.54 -0.20
N VAL A 29 2.13 -6.58 -0.96
CA VAL A 29 1.01 -5.65 -0.82
C VAL A 29 0.40 -5.75 0.58
N ARG A 30 0.15 -6.97 1.06
CA ARG A 30 -0.33 -7.21 2.44
C ARG A 30 0.61 -6.58 3.47
N ARG A 31 1.92 -6.83 3.36
CA ARG A 31 2.92 -6.23 4.26
C ARG A 31 2.90 -4.70 4.21
N ALA A 32 2.76 -4.11 3.03
CA ALA A 32 2.70 -2.67 2.84
C ALA A 32 1.45 -2.07 3.51
N ILE A 33 0.28 -2.68 3.33
CA ILE A 33 -0.98 -2.28 4.00
C ILE A 33 -0.82 -2.31 5.52
N HIS A 34 -0.28 -3.40 6.06
CA HIS A 34 -0.03 -3.53 7.50
C HIS A 34 0.97 -2.49 8.02
N GLN A 35 2.04 -2.23 7.27
CA GLN A 35 3.01 -1.19 7.61
C GLN A 35 2.36 0.20 7.64
N ARG A 36 1.57 0.52 6.62
CA ARG A 36 0.85 1.79 6.52
C ARG A 36 -0.17 1.94 7.65
N GLY A 37 -0.93 0.88 7.95
CA GLY A 37 -1.85 0.82 9.08
C GLY A 37 -1.17 1.16 10.40
N ARG A 38 -0.01 0.54 10.70
CA ARG A 38 0.77 0.85 11.91
C ARG A 38 1.32 2.27 11.93
N GLU A 39 1.71 2.83 10.79
CA GLU A 39 2.16 4.21 10.70
C GLU A 39 1.03 5.20 11.00
N LEU A 40 -0.15 4.95 10.42
CA LEU A 40 -1.38 5.69 10.70
C LEU A 40 -1.73 5.60 12.19
N GLU A 41 -1.70 4.40 12.76
CA GLU A 41 -1.97 4.17 14.19
C GLU A 41 -1.10 5.06 15.08
N ARG A 42 0.23 5.01 14.89
CA ARG A 42 1.18 5.80 15.69
C ARG A 42 0.92 7.30 15.55
N ARG A 43 0.67 7.77 14.32
CA ARG A 43 0.40 9.18 14.05
C ARG A 43 -0.88 9.66 14.73
N GLU A 44 -1.94 8.86 14.66
CA GLU A 44 -3.23 9.24 15.25
C GLU A 44 -3.23 9.13 16.77
N VAL A 45 -2.55 8.15 17.37
CA VAL A 45 -2.35 8.07 18.82
C VAL A 45 -1.59 9.28 19.33
N ALA A 46 -0.47 9.65 18.69
CA ALA A 46 0.31 10.83 19.08
C ALA A 46 -0.55 12.10 19.03
N ARG A 47 -1.33 12.26 17.96
CA ARG A 47 -2.25 13.40 17.79
C ARG A 47 -3.38 13.41 18.82
N ALA A 48 -3.91 12.23 19.19
CA ALA A 48 -4.94 12.12 20.22
C ALA A 48 -4.40 12.51 21.59
N VAL A 49 -3.20 12.04 21.96
CA VAL A 49 -2.52 12.42 23.20
C VAL A 49 -2.27 13.92 23.25
N GLU A 50 -1.75 14.51 22.17
CA GLU A 50 -1.54 15.96 22.08
C GLU A 50 -2.83 16.75 22.33
N ARG A 51 -3.94 16.34 21.71
CA ARG A 51 -5.25 16.99 21.89
C ARG A 51 -5.85 16.83 23.28
N LEU A 52 -5.49 15.78 24.00
CA LEU A 52 -5.94 15.51 25.35
C LEU A 52 -5.09 16.21 26.42
N GLY A 53 -4.19 17.12 26.01
CA GLY A 53 -3.38 17.93 26.92
C GLY A 53 -1.91 17.49 27.01
N GLY A 54 -1.47 16.61 26.12
CA GLY A 54 -0.09 16.16 26.03
C GLY A 54 0.23 14.93 26.89
N GLU A 55 1.50 14.55 26.91
CA GLU A 55 1.93 13.29 27.55
C GLU A 55 1.76 13.29 29.06
N ASP A 56 1.88 14.46 29.70
CA ASP A 56 1.84 14.63 31.15
C ASP A 56 0.41 14.75 31.72
N SER A 57 -0.60 14.98 30.86
CA SER A 57 -2.00 15.10 31.28
C SER A 57 -2.70 13.75 31.41
N LEU A 58 -2.15 12.70 30.80
CA LEU A 58 -2.75 11.36 30.76
C LEU A 58 -2.00 10.39 31.65
N THR A 59 -2.74 9.57 32.39
CA THR A 59 -2.14 8.43 33.08
C THR A 59 -1.71 7.36 32.08
N ALA A 60 -0.79 6.48 32.50
CA ALA A 60 -0.37 5.33 31.70
C ALA A 60 -1.57 4.45 31.28
N GLU A 61 -2.56 4.29 32.16
CA GLU A 61 -3.76 3.49 31.87
C GLU A 61 -4.65 4.15 30.81
N GLN A 62 -4.84 5.47 30.87
CA GLN A 62 -5.59 6.22 29.86
C GLN A 62 -4.91 6.16 28.49
N ARG A 63 -3.58 6.31 28.45
CA ARG A 63 -2.80 6.14 27.22
C ARG A 63 -2.97 4.73 26.65
N ALA A 64 -2.91 3.70 27.48
CA ALA A 64 -3.13 2.32 27.06
C ALA A 64 -4.57 2.06 26.55
N VAL A 65 -5.59 2.80 27.03
CA VAL A 65 -6.94 2.75 26.44
C VAL A 65 -6.91 3.31 25.02
N ILE A 66 -6.30 4.48 24.81
CA ILE A 66 -6.22 5.12 23.49
C ILE A 66 -5.48 4.23 22.48
N GLU A 67 -4.35 3.65 22.88
CA GLU A 67 -3.57 2.72 22.06
C GLU A 67 -4.39 1.49 21.67
N ARG A 68 -5.08 0.85 22.63
CA ARG A 68 -5.96 -0.29 22.34
C ARG A 68 -7.11 0.06 21.40
N MET A 69 -7.70 1.25 21.57
CA MET A 69 -8.74 1.73 20.66
C MET A 69 -8.21 1.94 19.25
N ALA A 70 -7.04 2.58 19.10
CA ALA A 70 -6.41 2.79 17.81
C ALA A 70 -6.05 1.47 17.13
N ALA A 71 -5.43 0.54 17.86
CA ALA A 71 -5.12 -0.81 17.37
C ALA A 71 -6.38 -1.54 16.91
N ALA A 72 -7.48 -1.49 17.67
CA ALA A 72 -8.74 -2.13 17.30
C ALA A 72 -9.32 -1.56 15.99
N ILE A 73 -9.25 -0.24 15.81
CA ILE A 73 -9.71 0.43 14.58
C ILE A 73 -8.85 0.02 13.38
N VAL A 74 -7.52 0.09 13.52
CA VAL A 74 -6.60 -0.26 12.43
C VAL A 74 -6.73 -1.73 12.04
N ASN A 75 -6.82 -2.64 13.01
CA ASN A 75 -7.07 -4.05 12.76
C ASN A 75 -8.39 -4.26 11.99
N GLY A 76 -9.45 -3.53 12.35
CA GLY A 76 -10.73 -3.61 11.62
C GLY A 76 -10.66 -3.11 10.18
N ILE A 77 -9.86 -2.06 9.92
CA ILE A 77 -9.65 -1.53 8.57
C ILE A 77 -8.82 -2.50 7.71
N VAL A 78 -7.75 -3.06 8.28
CA VAL A 78 -6.82 -3.96 7.57
C VAL A 78 -7.40 -5.36 7.36
N ALA A 79 -8.36 -5.80 8.18
CA ALA A 79 -8.98 -7.12 8.04
C ALA A 79 -9.67 -7.34 6.67
N THR A 80 -10.29 -6.31 6.11
CA THR A 80 -10.97 -6.41 4.81
C THR A 80 -10.00 -6.67 3.66
N PRO A 81 -8.95 -5.87 3.42
CA PRO A 81 -7.98 -6.16 2.38
C PRO A 81 -7.25 -7.48 2.60
N ASP A 82 -6.95 -7.86 3.86
CA ASP A 82 -6.38 -9.18 4.17
C ASP A 82 -7.28 -10.32 3.67
N ALA A 83 -8.59 -10.23 3.95
CA ALA A 83 -9.56 -11.23 3.51
C ALA A 83 -9.67 -11.28 1.99
N VAL A 84 -9.75 -10.12 1.31
CA VAL A 84 -9.86 -10.07 -0.15
C VAL A 84 -8.62 -10.62 -0.84
N LEU A 85 -7.41 -10.26 -0.39
CA LEU A 85 -6.16 -10.80 -0.93
C LEU A 85 -6.06 -12.32 -0.70
N GLN A 86 -6.50 -12.79 0.47
CA GLN A 86 -6.51 -14.22 0.80
C GLN A 86 -7.50 -15.00 -0.07
N ASP A 87 -8.73 -14.49 -0.24
CA ASP A 87 -9.77 -15.11 -1.05
C ASP A 87 -9.41 -15.11 -2.54
N ALA A 88 -8.71 -14.08 -3.02
CA ALA A 88 -8.25 -13.96 -4.39
C ALA A 88 -7.09 -14.92 -4.73
N SER A 89 -6.31 -15.38 -3.74
CA SER A 89 -5.02 -16.08 -3.93
C SER A 89 -5.00 -17.33 -4.82
N THR A 90 -6.17 -17.86 -5.20
CA THR A 90 -6.29 -19.03 -6.09
C THR A 90 -6.57 -18.68 -7.56
N ASP A 91 -6.78 -17.41 -7.88
CA ASP A 91 -7.13 -16.91 -9.22
C ASP A 91 -6.29 -15.68 -9.55
N ASP A 92 -5.42 -15.79 -10.56
CA ASP A 92 -4.45 -14.74 -10.93
C ASP A 92 -5.12 -13.41 -11.32
N ASP A 93 -6.29 -13.45 -11.99
CA ASP A 93 -7.01 -12.23 -12.38
C ASP A 93 -7.67 -11.59 -11.15
N ALA A 94 -8.16 -12.40 -10.21
CA ALA A 94 -8.66 -11.91 -8.93
C ALA A 94 -7.54 -11.32 -8.07
N VAL A 95 -6.35 -11.95 -8.06
CA VAL A 95 -5.15 -11.45 -7.37
C VAL A 95 -4.76 -10.08 -7.92
N ARG A 96 -4.65 -9.96 -9.25
CA ARG A 96 -4.31 -8.68 -9.90
C ARG A 96 -5.30 -7.60 -9.51
N THR A 97 -6.60 -7.89 -9.59
CA THR A 97 -7.66 -6.95 -9.21
C THR A 97 -7.58 -6.54 -7.73
N ALA A 98 -7.31 -7.50 -6.83
CA ALA A 98 -7.20 -7.23 -5.41
C ALA A 98 -5.98 -6.35 -5.09
N ILE A 99 -4.86 -6.56 -5.78
CA ILE A 99 -3.68 -5.73 -5.67
C ILE A 99 -3.99 -4.30 -6.14
N GLU A 100 -4.56 -4.13 -7.33
CA GLU A 100 -4.94 -2.80 -7.86
C GLU A 100 -5.86 -2.02 -6.90
N LEU A 101 -6.74 -2.73 -6.19
CA LEU A 101 -7.68 -2.09 -5.26
C LEU A 101 -7.03 -1.64 -3.94
N PHE A 102 -5.96 -2.29 -3.51
CA PHE A 102 -5.44 -2.15 -2.15
C PHE A 102 -3.95 -1.80 -2.05
N ASP A 103 -3.24 -1.67 -3.16
CA ASP A 103 -1.87 -1.19 -3.17
C ASP A 103 -1.80 0.21 -2.52
N PRO A 104 -1.10 0.37 -1.38
CA PRO A 104 -1.01 1.65 -0.69
C PRO A 104 -0.05 2.65 -1.35
N ASP A 105 0.72 2.22 -2.36
CA ASP A 105 1.73 3.03 -3.06
C ASP A 105 1.24 3.56 -4.43
N GLU A 106 0.02 3.23 -4.87
CA GLU A 106 -0.68 3.86 -6.01
C GLU A 106 -1.15 5.31 -5.73
#